data_AF-A0A2E4C9F8-F1
#
_entry.id   AF-A0A2E4C9F8-F1
#
_cell.length_a   1.000
_cell.length_b   1.000
_cell.length_c   1.000
_cell.angle_alpha   90.00
_cell.angle_beta   90.00
_cell.angle_gamma   90.00
#
_symmetry.space_group_name_H-M   'P 1'
#
loop_
_entity.id
_entity.type
_entity.pdbx_description
1 polymer ?
#
loop_
_entity_poly.entity_id
_entity_poly.type
_entity_poly.pdbx_seq_one_letter_code
_entity_poly.pdbx_strand_id
1 'polypeptide(L)'
;MSLYYVQKFLFELNRDEDFQSRYLADRRAALAGFDLSDEEQRALSEPDIGLLFHIGVNGQILMHFAAFHSIEWQDYLQLMRDGLDAHGPVREGVYAVTGYEGVESHSARLTQIGELEEGDI
;
A
#
# COMPACT_ATOMS: atom_id res chain seq x y z
N MET A 1 -6.51 -14.66 -7.23
CA MET A 1 -5.50 -14.26 -6.22
C MET A 1 -6.19 -13.32 -5.26
N SER A 2 -5.88 -13.37 -3.97
CA SER A 2 -6.64 -12.63 -2.96
C SER A 2 -5.84 -11.45 -2.44
N LEU A 3 -6.38 -10.24 -2.63
CA LEU A 3 -5.99 -8.98 -1.97
C LEU A 3 -5.71 -9.14 -0.46
N TYR A 4 -6.30 -10.17 0.16
CA TYR A 4 -5.99 -10.59 1.53
C TYR A 4 -4.49 -10.79 1.80
N TYR A 5 -3.77 -11.55 0.98
CA TYR A 5 -2.37 -11.88 1.27
C TYR A 5 -1.45 -10.67 1.12
N VAL A 6 -1.73 -9.77 0.17
CA VAL A 6 -1.02 -8.49 0.02
C VAL A 6 -1.23 -7.61 1.27
N GLN A 7 -2.48 -7.44 1.70
CA GLN A 7 -2.77 -6.64 2.89
C GLN A 7 -2.20 -7.26 4.16
N LYS A 8 -2.25 -8.60 4.29
CA LYS A 8 -1.66 -9.31 5.43
C LYS A 8 -0.15 -9.11 5.48
N PHE A 9 0.54 -9.26 4.36
CA PHE A 9 1.98 -9.03 4.28
C PHE A 9 2.34 -7.61 4.72
N LEU A 10 1.67 -6.60 4.17
CA LEU A 10 1.93 -5.19 4.51
C LEU A 10 1.59 -4.88 5.98
N PHE A 11 0.51 -5.47 6.50
CA PHE A 11 0.15 -5.33 7.92
C PHE A 11 1.22 -5.91 8.85
N GLU A 12 1.75 -7.10 8.54
CA GLU A 12 2.84 -7.70 9.31
C GLU A 12 4.12 -6.86 9.18
N LEU A 13 4.46 -6.42 7.97
CA LEU A 13 5.66 -5.62 7.71
C LEU A 13 5.64 -4.29 8.46
N ASN A 14 4.50 -3.61 8.53
CA ASN A 14 4.37 -2.34 9.23
C ASN A 14 4.45 -2.46 10.77
N ARG A 15 4.46 -3.66 11.33
CA ARG A 15 4.35 -3.89 12.78
C ARG A 15 5.50 -4.67 13.41
N ASP A 16 6.25 -5.44 12.62
CA ASP A 16 7.30 -6.34 13.10
C ASP A 16 8.67 -5.89 12.57
N GLU A 17 9.52 -5.36 13.45
CA GLU A 17 10.88 -4.90 13.14
C GLU A 17 11.80 -6.04 12.64
N ASP A 18 11.62 -7.26 13.14
CA ASP A 18 12.37 -8.44 12.65
C ASP A 18 11.91 -8.79 11.24
N PHE A 19 10.61 -8.61 10.94
CA PHE A 19 10.10 -8.81 9.58
C PHE A 19 10.57 -7.72 8.62
N GLN A 20 10.61 -6.46 9.06
CA GLN A 20 11.21 -5.36 8.30
C GLN A 20 12.66 -5.63 7.96
N SER A 21 13.45 -6.09 8.93
CA SER A 21 14.86 -6.43 8.73
C SER A 21 15.04 -7.57 7.71
N ARG A 22 14.20 -8.62 7.80
CA ARG A 22 14.19 -9.73 6.83
C ARG A 22 13.83 -9.25 5.42
N TYR A 23 12.80 -8.41 5.31
CA TYR A 23 12.38 -7.84 4.04
C TYR A 23 13.44 -6.93 3.41
N LEU A 24 14.11 -6.08 4.19
CA LEU A 24 15.20 -5.24 3.69
C LEU A 24 16.42 -6.06 3.26
N ALA A 25 16.70 -7.18 3.93
CA ALA A 25 17.79 -8.08 3.56
C ALA A 25 17.52 -8.85 2.26
N ASP A 26 16.30 -9.39 2.10
CA ASP A 26 15.87 -10.04 0.87
C ASP A 26 14.34 -9.94 0.70
N ARG A 27 13.92 -8.98 -0.14
CA ARG A 27 12.51 -8.69 -0.39
C ARG A 27 11.77 -9.89 -1.01
N ARG A 28 12.40 -10.62 -1.92
CA ARG A 28 11.75 -11.78 -2.57
C ARG A 28 11.63 -12.94 -1.61
N ALA A 29 12.64 -13.20 -0.80
CA ALA A 29 12.57 -14.25 0.21
C ALA A 29 11.53 -13.95 1.28
N ALA A 30 11.36 -12.68 1.67
CA ALA A 30 10.34 -12.29 2.65
C ALA A 30 8.89 -12.50 2.17
N LEU A 31 8.67 -12.52 0.85
CA LEU A 31 7.38 -12.83 0.23
C LEU A 31 7.10 -14.34 0.16
N ALA A 32 8.12 -15.19 0.37
CA ALA A 32 7.97 -16.63 0.33
C ALA A 32 7.06 -17.10 1.48
N GLY A 33 5.95 -17.77 1.12
CA GLY A 33 4.95 -18.25 2.08
C GLY A 33 3.61 -17.50 2.03
N PHE A 34 3.53 -16.40 1.27
CA PHE A 34 2.28 -15.74 0.91
C PHE A 34 1.81 -16.23 -0.47
N ASP A 35 0.51 -16.51 -0.62
CA ASP A 35 -0.07 -16.92 -1.90
C ASP A 35 -0.31 -15.68 -2.77
N LEU A 36 0.79 -15.21 -3.38
CA LEU A 36 0.88 -13.99 -4.18
C LEU A 36 1.18 -14.33 -5.63
N SER A 37 0.54 -13.64 -6.55
CA SER A 37 0.88 -13.64 -7.98
C SER A 37 2.23 -12.99 -8.25
N ASP A 38 2.77 -13.26 -9.42
CA ASP A 38 3.98 -12.59 -9.90
C ASP A 38 3.82 -11.06 -9.94
N GLU A 39 2.63 -10.57 -10.28
CA GLU A 39 2.27 -9.14 -10.28
C GLU A 39 2.36 -8.55 -8.86
N GLU A 40 1.72 -9.20 -7.88
CA GLU A 40 1.72 -8.75 -6.47
C GLU A 40 3.12 -8.85 -5.83
N GLN A 41 3.85 -9.93 -6.11
CA GLN A 41 5.22 -10.09 -5.63
C GLN A 41 6.13 -9.00 -6.18
N ARG A 42 5.97 -8.67 -7.48
CA ARG A 42 6.73 -7.57 -8.09
C ARG A 42 6.39 -6.25 -7.43
N ALA A 43 5.10 -5.94 -7.25
CA ALA A 43 4.64 -4.71 -6.63
C ALA A 43 5.21 -4.53 -5.21
N LEU A 44 5.28 -5.61 -4.43
CA LEU A 44 5.85 -5.57 -3.08
C LEU A 44 7.38 -5.49 -3.07
N SER A 45 8.07 -6.15 -4.01
CA SER A 45 9.54 -6.15 -4.06
C SER A 45 10.16 -4.87 -4.66
N GLU A 46 9.44 -4.21 -5.58
CA GLU A 46 9.80 -2.96 -6.26
C GLU A 46 9.16 -1.71 -5.62
N PRO A 47 8.74 -1.81 -4.34
CA PRO A 47 7.71 -0.96 -3.71
C PRO A 47 6.86 -0.09 -4.65
N ASP A 48 6.14 -0.74 -5.56
CA ASP A 48 5.31 -0.06 -6.56
C ASP A 48 3.99 0.39 -5.94
N ILE A 49 3.99 1.61 -5.38
CA ILE A 49 2.82 2.22 -4.73
C ILE A 49 1.61 2.29 -5.68
N GLY A 50 1.84 2.62 -6.95
CA GLY A 50 0.78 2.79 -7.93
C GLY A 50 0.07 1.47 -8.22
N LEU A 51 0.85 0.40 -8.44
CA LEU A 51 0.32 -0.94 -8.67
C LEU A 51 -0.35 -1.52 -7.42
N LEU A 52 0.24 -1.33 -6.23
CA LEU A 52 -0.38 -1.77 -4.96
C LEU A 52 -1.72 -1.07 -4.72
N PHE A 53 -1.80 0.23 -5.01
CA PHE A 53 -3.05 0.98 -4.92
C PHE A 53 -4.09 0.47 -5.93
N HIS A 54 -3.68 0.26 -7.19
CA HIS A 54 -4.52 -0.28 -8.24
C HIS A 54 -5.06 -1.69 -7.90
N ILE A 55 -4.27 -2.56 -7.28
CA ILE A 55 -4.70 -3.90 -6.84
C ILE A 55 -5.78 -3.80 -5.75
N GLY A 56 -5.83 -2.70 -4.99
CA GLY A 56 -6.87 -2.46 -3.98
C GLY A 56 -6.37 -2.42 -2.55
N VAL A 57 -5.07 -2.28 -2.33
CA VAL A 57 -4.50 -2.17 -0.98
C VAL A 57 -5.10 -0.96 -0.27
N ASN A 58 -5.43 -1.14 1.02
CA ASN A 58 -5.92 -0.06 1.85
C ASN A 58 -4.88 1.06 1.97
N GLY A 59 -5.28 2.31 1.67
CA GLY A 59 -4.41 3.49 1.69
C GLY A 59 -3.72 3.76 3.03
N GLN A 60 -4.28 3.39 4.18
CA GLN A 60 -3.61 3.56 5.48
C GLN A 60 -2.42 2.61 5.62
N ILE A 61 -2.62 1.32 5.30
CA ILE A 61 -1.55 0.32 5.31
C ILE A 61 -0.48 0.66 4.26
N LEU A 62 -0.92 1.14 3.08
CA LEU A 62 -0.02 1.55 2.01
C LEU A 62 0.80 2.80 2.38
N MET A 63 0.21 3.76 3.09
CA MET A 63 0.91 4.95 3.57
C MET A 63 2.06 4.58 4.53
N HIS A 64 1.84 3.67 5.47
CA HIS A 64 2.91 3.20 6.36
C HIS A 64 4.01 2.46 5.59
N PHE A 65 3.67 1.70 4.56
CA PHE A 65 4.64 1.05 3.69
C PHE A 65 5.47 2.06 2.88
N ALA A 66 4.83 3.12 2.37
CA ALA A 66 5.51 4.21 1.70
C ALA A 66 6.48 4.94 2.65
N ALA A 67 6.03 5.25 3.87
CA ALA A 67 6.88 5.85 4.91
C ALA A 67 8.06 4.94 5.29
N PHE A 68 7.84 3.63 5.40
CA PHE A 68 8.90 2.64 5.62
C PHE A 68 9.96 2.66 4.50
N HIS A 69 9.54 2.94 3.26
CA HIS A 69 10.42 3.13 2.12
C HIS A 69 10.98 4.56 1.97
N SER A 70 10.78 5.44 2.96
CA SER A 70 11.19 6.85 2.92
C SER A 70 10.61 7.61 1.72
N ILE A 71 9.41 7.22 1.27
CA ILE A 71 8.65 7.94 0.25
C ILE A 71 7.90 9.06 0.95
N GLU A 72 8.20 10.30 0.56
CA GLU A 72 7.56 11.48 1.10
C GLU A 72 6.09 11.56 0.70
N TRP A 73 5.28 12.25 1.50
CA TRP A 73 3.82 12.34 1.29
C TRP A 73 3.44 12.82 -0.12
N GLN A 74 4.12 13.84 -0.64
CA GLN A 74 3.83 14.37 -1.98
C GLN A 74 4.14 13.36 -3.08
N ASP A 75 5.23 12.61 -2.94
CA ASP A 75 5.62 11.56 -3.87
C ASP A 75 4.66 10.37 -3.79
N TYR A 76 4.23 9.99 -2.59
CA TYR A 76 3.20 8.96 -2.38
C TYR A 76 1.90 9.31 -3.13
N LEU A 77 1.41 10.55 -2.99
CA LEU A 77 0.22 11.01 -3.70
C LEU A 77 0.42 10.98 -5.23
N GLN A 78 1.62 11.35 -5.70
CA GLN A 78 1.92 11.32 -7.13
C GLN A 78 1.97 9.89 -7.67
N LEU A 79 2.64 8.97 -6.97
CA LEU A 79 2.72 7.57 -7.36
C LEU A 79 1.34 6.89 -7.42
N MET A 80 0.42 7.27 -6.53
CA MET A 80 -0.98 6.82 -6.63
C MET A 80 -1.68 7.35 -7.88
N ARG A 81 -1.48 8.63 -8.25
CA ARG A 81 -2.03 9.19 -9.51
C ARG A 81 -1.47 8.45 -10.72
N ASP A 82 -0.15 8.32 -10.77
CA ASP A 82 0.56 7.66 -11.87
C ASP A 82 0.12 6.20 -12.02
N GLY A 83 -0.12 5.51 -10.90
CA GLY A 83 -0.65 4.14 -10.90
C GLY A 83 -2.05 4.02 -11.50
N LEU A 84 -2.94 4.98 -11.22
CA LEU A 84 -4.27 5.01 -11.81
C LEU A 84 -4.23 5.33 -13.31
N ASP A 85 -3.34 6.23 -13.72
CA ASP A 85 -3.15 6.57 -15.13
C ASP A 85 -2.54 5.39 -15.92
N ALA A 86 -1.62 4.63 -15.31
CA ALA A 86 -0.94 3.51 -15.95
C ALA A 86 -1.75 2.21 -15.95
N HIS A 87 -2.43 1.88 -14.85
CA HIS A 87 -3.09 0.59 -14.66
C HIS A 87 -4.62 0.67 -14.71
N GLY A 88 -5.19 1.88 -14.61
CA GLY A 88 -6.63 2.12 -14.58
C GLY A 88 -7.21 2.08 -13.16
N PRO A 89 -8.55 2.04 -13.04
CA PRO A 89 -9.23 2.15 -11.75
C PRO A 89 -8.88 1.00 -10.81
N VAL A 90 -9.04 1.23 -9.51
CA VAL A 90 -8.79 0.23 -8.47
C VAL A 90 -9.63 -1.04 -8.72
N ARG A 91 -8.96 -2.20 -8.72
CA ARG A 91 -9.55 -3.51 -9.08
C ARG A 91 -10.40 -4.12 -7.97
N GLU A 92 -9.93 -4.09 -6.73
CA GLU A 92 -10.57 -4.74 -5.59
C GLU A 92 -10.54 -3.87 -4.31
N GLY A 93 -11.26 -4.29 -3.26
CA GLY A 93 -11.27 -3.60 -1.96
C GLY A 93 -12.25 -2.43 -1.85
N VAL A 94 -12.09 -1.61 -0.81
CA VAL A 94 -13.02 -0.51 -0.44
C VAL A 94 -13.17 0.50 -1.58
N TYR A 95 -12.18 0.60 -2.46
CA TYR A 95 -12.13 1.57 -3.56
C TYR A 95 -12.59 1.02 -4.92
N ALA A 96 -12.90 -0.27 -5.03
CA ALA A 96 -13.25 -0.90 -6.32
C ALA A 96 -14.69 -0.64 -6.79
N VAL A 97 -15.58 -0.16 -5.92
CA VAL A 97 -17.02 -0.07 -6.24
C VAL A 97 -17.67 1.25 -5.81
N THR A 98 -17.04 2.04 -4.94
CA THR A 98 -17.49 3.40 -4.64
C THR A 98 -16.59 4.35 -5.39
N GLY A 99 -17.09 4.95 -6.47
CA GLY A 99 -16.36 5.85 -7.36
C GLY A 99 -15.22 6.57 -6.66
N TYR A 100 -13.99 6.17 -7.00
CA TYR A 100 -12.79 6.80 -6.49
C TYR A 100 -12.90 8.30 -6.76
N GLU A 101 -13.11 9.10 -5.70
CA GLU A 101 -13.36 10.55 -5.80
C GLU A 101 -12.09 11.36 -6.14
N GLY A 102 -11.02 10.68 -6.58
CA GLY A 102 -9.71 11.28 -6.86
C GLY A 102 -8.74 11.18 -5.69
N VAL A 103 -7.44 11.36 -5.98
CA VAL A 103 -6.37 11.37 -4.99
C VAL A 103 -6.60 12.45 -3.93
N GLU A 104 -7.20 13.59 -4.30
CA GLU A 104 -7.45 14.71 -3.38
C GLU A 104 -8.47 14.34 -2.27
N SER A 105 -9.66 13.84 -2.61
CA SER A 105 -10.65 13.36 -1.61
C SER A 105 -10.07 12.22 -0.76
N HIS A 106 -9.29 11.32 -1.39
CA HIS A 106 -8.64 10.24 -0.66
C HIS A 106 -7.58 10.75 0.32
N SER A 107 -6.74 11.71 -0.09
CA SER A 107 -5.73 12.32 0.77
C SER A 107 -6.36 13.04 1.96
N ALA A 108 -7.47 13.76 1.76
CA ALA A 108 -8.19 14.42 2.84
C ALA A 108 -8.70 13.42 3.88
N ARG A 109 -9.21 12.26 3.43
CA ARG A 109 -9.61 11.16 4.33
C ARG A 109 -8.44 10.56 5.10
N LEU A 110 -7.29 10.35 4.46
CA LEU A 110 -6.10 9.81 5.13
C LEU A 110 -5.54 10.78 6.17
N THR A 111 -5.47 12.07 5.84
CA THR A 111 -5.06 13.12 6.79
C THR A 111 -6.02 13.17 7.99
N GLN A 112 -7.33 13.16 7.74
CA GLN A 112 -8.32 13.15 8.82
C GLN A 112 -8.21 11.90 9.71
N ILE A 113 -7.95 10.72 9.13
CA ILE A 113 -7.76 9.49 9.91
C ILE A 113 -6.46 9.57 10.74
N GLY A 114 -5.37 10.06 10.17
CA GLY A 114 -4.11 10.25 10.90
C GLY A 114 -4.24 11.22 12.08
N GLU A 115 -4.96 12.33 11.89
CA GLU A 115 -5.25 13.30 12.96
C GLU A 115 -6.11 12.72 14.09
N LEU A 116 -6.98 11.75 13.79
CA LEU A 116 -7.78 11.05 14.80
C LEU A 116 -6.98 10.00 15.57
N GLU A 117 -5.96 9.39 14.96
CA GLU A 117 -5.08 8.42 15.63
C GLU A 117 -4.03 9.11 16.53
N GLU A 118 -3.62 10.36 16.22
CA GLU A 118 -2.72 11.15 17.07
C GLU A 118 -3.43 11.92 18.22
N GLY A 119 -4.77 12.00 18.18
CA GLY A 119 -5.58 12.77 19.12
C GLY A 119 -5.96 12.08 20.45
N ASP A 120 -5.62 10.80 20.63
CA ASP A 120 -5.92 10.02 21.84
C ASP A 120 -4.63 9.71 22.65
N ILE A 121 -3.97 10.77 23.16
CA ILE A 121 -2.96 10.69 24.22
C ILE A 121 -3.28 11.67 25.35
#